data_AF-A0A7S1WKV3-F1
#
_entry.id   AF-A0A7S1WKV3-F1
#
_cell.length_a   1.000
_cell.length_b   1.000
_cell.length_c   1.000
_cell.angle_alpha   90.00
_cell.angle_beta   90.00
_cell.angle_gamma   90.00
#
_symmetry.space_group_name_H-M   'P 1'
#
loop_
_entity.id
_entity.type
_entity.pdbx_description
1 polymer ?
#
loop_
_entity_poly.entity_id
_entity_poly.type
_entity_poly.pdbx_seq_one_letter_code
_entity_poly.pdbx_strand_id
1 'polypeptide(L)'
;EKVPQDLVRLGFIAEGRDQVVEDTDVARAISAVFKGLASGGSARKRVQDIIPEVQEVRRRFGNIGQLPAYFTYILRAFSVLEGIGLQQDPDYAIVSDCYPYLVSRLLREDGERAQQVLEALLYGRIQDDGVTRPALNPSRFVRLANAVGTYTQQAAKRTSSRPSPDQDERASDADASGGERDRRRAGGEEAGAAGEAPPLLRLLQRLSRS
;
A
#
# COMPACT_ATOMS: atom_id res chain seq x y z
N GLU A 1 -18.95 -8.25 3.91
CA GLU A 1 -18.55 -7.78 2.56
C GLU A 1 -18.48 -6.25 2.59
N LYS A 2 -17.27 -5.66 2.73
CA LYS A 2 -17.07 -4.20 2.95
C LYS A 2 -16.37 -3.48 1.79
N VAL A 3 -15.75 -4.24 0.86
CA VAL A 3 -15.07 -3.70 -0.33
C VAL A 3 -16.00 -2.86 -1.21
N PRO A 4 -17.28 -3.24 -1.43
CA PRO A 4 -18.25 -2.39 -2.13
C PRO A 4 -18.44 -1.01 -1.49
N GLN A 5 -18.59 -0.96 -0.16
CA GLN A 5 -18.82 0.29 0.57
C GLN A 5 -17.61 1.22 0.57
N ASP A 6 -16.39 0.67 0.58
CA ASP A 6 -15.19 1.50 0.50
C ASP A 6 -15.10 2.22 -0.84
N LEU A 7 -15.52 1.61 -1.95
CA LEU A 7 -15.55 2.26 -3.28
C LEU A 7 -16.56 3.42 -3.35
N VAL A 8 -17.72 3.28 -2.69
CA VAL A 8 -18.70 4.36 -2.55
C VAL A 8 -18.13 5.50 -1.71
N ARG A 9 -17.58 5.20 -0.52
CA ARG A 9 -16.98 6.21 0.38
C ARG A 9 -15.81 6.95 -0.25
N LEU A 10 -15.05 6.27 -1.08
CA LEU A 10 -13.94 6.85 -1.82
C LEU A 10 -14.42 7.61 -3.07
N GLY A 11 -15.71 7.59 -3.41
CA GLY A 11 -16.28 8.35 -4.53
C GLY A 11 -16.02 7.73 -5.91
N PHE A 12 -15.53 6.48 -5.96
CA PHE A 12 -15.42 5.72 -7.22
C PHE A 12 -16.79 5.37 -7.80
N ILE A 13 -17.82 5.40 -6.95
CA ILE A 13 -19.20 5.10 -7.26
C ILE A 13 -20.04 6.29 -6.78
N ALA A 14 -20.89 6.81 -7.66
CA ALA A 14 -21.75 7.95 -7.34
C ALA A 14 -22.78 7.59 -6.25
N GLU A 15 -23.06 8.55 -5.36
CA GLU A 15 -24.05 8.40 -4.29
C GLU A 15 -25.43 7.98 -4.85
N GLY A 16 -26.08 7.03 -4.19
CA GLY A 16 -27.39 6.51 -4.62
C GLY A 16 -27.32 5.40 -5.67
N ARG A 17 -26.12 4.93 -6.06
CA ARG A 17 -25.93 3.74 -6.91
C ARG A 17 -25.32 2.55 -6.17
N ASP A 18 -25.48 2.50 -4.86
CA ASP A 18 -24.89 1.49 -3.97
C ASP A 18 -25.33 0.05 -4.32
N GLN A 19 -26.53 -0.09 -4.87
CA GLN A 19 -27.11 -1.37 -5.31
C GLN A 19 -26.37 -1.98 -6.50
N VAL A 20 -25.66 -1.15 -7.29
CA VAL A 20 -24.89 -1.58 -8.46
C VAL A 20 -23.53 -2.16 -8.04
N VAL A 21 -23.11 -1.95 -6.80
CA VAL A 21 -21.82 -2.44 -6.29
C VAL A 21 -21.90 -3.88 -5.79
N GLU A 22 -23.10 -4.36 -5.47
CA GLU A 22 -23.34 -5.78 -5.19
C GLU A 22 -23.29 -6.63 -6.47
N ASP A 23 -23.30 -5.99 -7.65
CA ASP A 23 -23.03 -6.66 -8.90
C ASP A 23 -21.54 -7.05 -8.96
N THR A 24 -21.32 -8.36 -8.95
CA THR A 24 -19.99 -8.98 -9.03
C THR A 24 -19.20 -8.49 -10.25
N ASP A 25 -19.89 -8.06 -11.30
CA ASP A 25 -19.26 -7.58 -12.53
C ASP A 25 -18.64 -6.18 -12.36
N VAL A 26 -19.22 -5.30 -11.54
CA VAL A 26 -18.65 -3.97 -11.24
C VAL A 26 -17.39 -4.11 -10.41
N ALA A 27 -17.46 -4.93 -9.35
CA ALA A 27 -16.30 -5.21 -8.50
C ALA A 27 -15.16 -5.83 -9.31
N ARG A 28 -15.45 -6.73 -10.25
CA ARG A 28 -14.45 -7.34 -11.14
C ARG A 28 -13.82 -6.32 -12.07
N ALA A 29 -14.62 -5.44 -12.66
CA ALA A 29 -14.14 -4.46 -13.63
C ALA A 29 -13.30 -3.36 -12.95
N ILE A 30 -13.71 -2.90 -11.78
CA ILE A 30 -12.91 -2.00 -10.93
C ILE A 30 -11.61 -2.69 -10.48
N SER A 31 -11.68 -3.96 -10.07
CA SER A 31 -10.49 -4.74 -9.70
C SER A 31 -9.51 -4.90 -10.86
N ALA A 32 -10.00 -5.05 -12.09
CA ALA A 32 -9.16 -5.10 -13.29
C ALA A 32 -8.39 -3.79 -13.46
N VAL A 33 -9.08 -2.64 -13.39
CA VAL A 33 -8.46 -1.32 -13.49
C VAL A 33 -7.39 -1.11 -12.41
N PHE A 34 -7.68 -1.46 -11.15
CA PHE A 34 -6.70 -1.37 -10.07
C PHE A 34 -5.52 -2.34 -10.26
N LYS A 35 -5.76 -3.53 -10.81
CA LYS A 35 -4.70 -4.50 -11.12
C LYS A 35 -3.82 -4.01 -12.27
N GLY A 36 -4.38 -3.38 -13.30
CA GLY A 36 -3.63 -2.71 -14.36
C GLY A 36 -2.82 -1.52 -13.84
N LEU A 37 -3.39 -0.76 -12.90
CA LEU A 37 -2.66 0.32 -12.21
C LEU A 37 -1.50 -0.19 -11.34
N ALA A 38 -1.67 -1.36 -10.73
CA ALA A 38 -0.66 -2.00 -9.89
C ALA A 38 0.33 -2.86 -10.69
N SER A 39 0.02 -3.23 -11.94
CA SER A 39 0.94 -3.97 -12.79
C SER A 39 2.10 -3.05 -13.19
N GLY A 40 3.32 -3.47 -12.84
CA GLY A 40 4.53 -2.69 -13.03
C GLY A 40 4.83 -2.32 -14.49
N GLY A 41 5.83 -1.47 -14.70
CA GLY A 41 6.26 -0.96 -16.00
C GLY A 41 5.93 0.52 -16.19
N SER A 42 6.27 1.11 -17.34
CA SER A 42 6.06 2.55 -17.55
C SER A 42 4.61 2.98 -17.37
N ALA A 43 4.41 4.18 -16.80
CA ALA A 43 3.10 4.81 -16.68
C ALA A 43 2.32 4.85 -18.01
N ARG A 44 3.05 4.93 -19.14
CA ARG A 44 2.48 4.87 -20.49
C ARG A 44 1.82 3.52 -20.80
N LYS A 45 2.45 2.41 -20.40
CA LYS A 45 1.91 1.06 -20.60
C LYS A 45 0.63 0.86 -19.80
N ARG A 46 0.61 1.30 -18.53
CA ARG A 46 -0.59 1.22 -17.69
C ARG A 46 -1.78 1.98 -18.25
N VAL A 47 -1.57 3.20 -18.75
CA VAL A 47 -2.67 3.99 -19.36
C VAL A 47 -3.23 3.26 -20.58
N GLN A 48 -2.39 2.60 -21.39
CA GLN A 48 -2.86 1.79 -22.52
C GLN A 48 -3.66 0.57 -22.09
N ASP A 49 -3.23 -0.12 -21.04
CA ASP A 49 -3.89 -1.34 -20.53
C ASP A 49 -5.22 -1.03 -19.82
N ILE A 50 -5.32 0.14 -19.17
CA ILE A 50 -6.51 0.55 -18.39
C ILE A 50 -7.62 1.13 -19.27
N ILE A 51 -7.27 1.79 -20.39
CA ILE A 51 -8.27 2.38 -21.30
C ILE A 51 -9.35 1.37 -21.72
N PRO A 52 -9.04 0.17 -22.24
CA PRO A 52 -10.06 -0.79 -22.64
C PRO A 52 -10.91 -1.26 -21.45
N GLU A 53 -10.32 -1.46 -20.28
CA GLU A 53 -11.05 -1.86 -19.07
C GLU A 53 -12.01 -0.77 -18.59
N VAL A 54 -11.60 0.50 -18.57
CA VAL A 54 -12.45 1.62 -18.20
C VAL A 54 -13.57 1.84 -19.23
N GLN A 55 -13.30 1.64 -20.53
CA GLN A 55 -14.34 1.70 -21.56
C GLN A 55 -15.34 0.55 -21.43
N GLU A 56 -14.90 -0.66 -21.06
CA GLU A 56 -15.77 -1.79 -20.75
C GLU A 56 -16.69 -1.48 -19.56
N VAL A 57 -16.12 -0.94 -18.47
CA VAL A 57 -16.88 -0.49 -17.29
C VAL A 57 -17.93 0.53 -17.70
N ARG A 58 -17.54 1.57 -18.45
CA ARG A 58 -18.45 2.63 -18.90
C ARG A 58 -19.55 2.11 -19.82
N ARG A 59 -19.25 1.16 -20.70
CA ARG A 59 -20.26 0.60 -21.61
C ARG A 59 -21.30 -0.24 -20.87
N ARG A 60 -20.86 -1.08 -19.92
CA ARG A 60 -21.75 -1.98 -19.18
C ARG A 60 -22.55 -1.26 -18.11
N PHE A 61 -21.93 -0.28 -17.45
CA PHE A 61 -22.48 0.32 -16.25
C PHE A 61 -22.84 1.80 -16.43
N GLY A 62 -22.45 2.47 -17.52
CA GLY A 62 -22.66 3.91 -17.70
C GLY A 62 -21.67 4.75 -16.87
N ASN A 63 -22.06 5.96 -16.48
CA ASN A 63 -21.23 6.90 -15.70
C ASN A 63 -21.09 6.51 -14.20
N ILE A 64 -20.94 5.21 -13.89
CA ILE A 64 -20.87 4.70 -12.51
C ILE A 64 -19.44 4.67 -11.99
N GLY A 65 -18.48 4.28 -12.82
CA GLY A 65 -17.07 4.34 -12.49
C GLY A 65 -16.49 5.72 -12.83
N GLN A 66 -16.49 6.63 -11.86
CA GLN A 66 -15.73 7.87 -11.98
C GLN A 66 -14.41 7.72 -11.22
N LEU A 67 -13.33 8.26 -11.79
CA LEU A 67 -12.07 8.36 -11.07
C LEU A 67 -12.11 9.65 -10.24
N PRO A 68 -12.10 9.58 -8.89
CA PRO A 68 -12.12 10.80 -8.08
C PRO A 68 -10.93 11.71 -8.40
N ALA A 69 -11.12 13.03 -8.31
CA ALA A 69 -10.06 13.99 -8.60
C ALA A 69 -8.81 13.76 -7.74
N TYR A 70 -8.99 13.51 -6.43
CA TYR A 70 -7.88 13.21 -5.52
C TYR A 70 -7.10 11.96 -5.97
N PHE A 71 -7.79 10.93 -6.45
CA PHE A 71 -7.14 9.70 -6.91
C PHE A 71 -6.36 9.93 -8.20
N THR A 72 -6.88 10.78 -9.10
CA THR A 72 -6.17 11.21 -10.30
C THR A 72 -4.85 11.93 -9.95
N TYR A 73 -4.84 12.78 -8.92
CA TYR A 73 -3.61 13.41 -8.44
C TYR A 73 -2.61 12.40 -7.86
N ILE A 74 -3.08 11.40 -7.11
CA ILE A 74 -2.23 10.30 -6.61
C ILE A 74 -1.59 9.54 -7.77
N LEU A 75 -2.37 9.15 -8.78
CA LEU A 75 -1.85 8.46 -9.97
C LEU A 75 -0.83 9.31 -10.73
N ARG A 76 -1.06 10.61 -10.83
CA ARG A 76 -0.10 11.55 -11.47
C ARG A 76 1.22 11.57 -10.69
N ALA A 77 1.17 11.68 -9.37
CA ALA A 77 2.36 11.67 -8.52
C ALA A 77 3.13 10.36 -8.65
N PHE A 78 2.45 9.22 -8.59
CA PHE A 78 3.07 7.90 -8.77
C PHE A 78 3.70 7.75 -10.16
N SER A 79 3.04 8.25 -11.21
CA SER A 79 3.58 8.20 -12.57
C SER A 79 4.88 8.98 -12.72
N VAL A 80 5.01 10.14 -12.05
CA VAL A 80 6.25 10.92 -12.05
C VAL A 80 7.35 10.21 -11.26
N LEU A 81 7.05 9.76 -10.04
CA LEU A 81 8.02 9.06 -9.19
C LEU A 81 8.53 7.77 -9.84
N GLU A 82 7.63 7.00 -10.45
CA GLU A 82 8.00 5.79 -11.17
C GLU A 82 8.76 6.09 -12.46
N GLY A 83 8.42 7.16 -13.18
CA GLY A 83 9.20 7.63 -14.32
C GLY A 83 10.65 7.98 -13.95
N ILE A 84 10.88 8.50 -12.74
CA ILE A 84 12.23 8.71 -12.20
C ILE A 84 12.87 7.37 -11.84
N GLY A 85 12.14 6.48 -11.15
CA GLY A 85 12.65 5.16 -10.76
C GLY A 85 13.05 4.28 -11.95
N LEU A 86 12.32 4.36 -13.07
CA LEU A 86 12.62 3.64 -14.31
C LEU A 86 13.95 4.02 -14.96
N GLN A 87 14.52 5.18 -14.63
CA GLN A 87 15.86 5.56 -15.08
C GLN A 87 16.95 4.76 -14.36
N GLN A 88 16.68 4.29 -13.15
CA GLN A 88 17.61 3.51 -12.33
C GLN A 88 17.38 2.01 -12.45
N ASP A 89 16.11 1.59 -12.51
CA ASP A 89 15.69 0.19 -12.62
C ASP A 89 14.58 0.07 -13.68
N PRO A 90 14.85 -0.52 -14.86
CA PRO A 90 13.88 -0.66 -15.94
C PRO A 90 12.59 -1.42 -15.56
N ASP A 91 12.66 -2.26 -14.53
CA ASP A 91 11.52 -3.04 -14.02
C ASP A 91 10.85 -2.39 -12.79
N TYR A 92 11.23 -1.16 -12.46
CA TYR A 92 10.71 -0.44 -11.30
C TYR A 92 9.19 -0.30 -11.35
N ALA A 93 8.55 -0.65 -10.24
CA ALA A 93 7.11 -0.52 -10.04
C ALA A 93 6.83 -0.03 -8.62
N ILE A 94 6.46 1.25 -8.51
CA ILE A 94 6.31 1.92 -7.20
C ILE A 94 5.32 1.22 -6.27
N VAL A 95 4.22 0.69 -6.81
CA VAL A 95 3.20 -0.03 -6.03
C VAL A 95 3.75 -1.32 -5.44
N SER A 96 4.53 -2.07 -6.22
CA SER A 96 5.19 -3.31 -5.78
C SER A 96 6.26 -3.03 -4.73
N ASP A 97 7.07 -1.99 -4.93
CA ASP A 97 8.16 -1.60 -4.04
C ASP A 97 7.64 -1.06 -2.69
N CYS A 98 6.44 -0.47 -2.68
CA CYS A 98 5.76 -0.01 -1.46
C CYS A 98 5.10 -1.16 -0.67
N TYR A 99 4.91 -2.35 -1.25
CA TYR A 99 4.18 -3.45 -0.61
C TYR A 99 4.79 -3.91 0.73
N PRO A 100 6.12 -4.10 0.88
CA PRO A 100 6.77 -4.40 2.16
C PRO A 100 6.43 -3.42 3.28
N TYR A 101 6.41 -2.12 2.97
CA TYR A 101 6.07 -1.08 3.93
C TYR A 101 4.60 -1.16 4.35
N LEU A 102 3.68 -1.29 3.38
CA LEU A 102 2.24 -1.37 3.64
C LEU A 102 1.88 -2.56 4.53
N VAL A 103 2.43 -3.74 4.24
CA VAL A 103 2.23 -4.94 5.06
C VAL A 103 2.76 -4.74 6.47
N SER A 104 3.98 -4.22 6.60
CA SER A 104 4.60 -4.01 7.91
C SER A 104 3.84 -3.00 8.76
N ARG A 105 3.30 -1.95 8.13
CA ARG A 105 2.42 -0.97 8.77
C ARG A 105 1.11 -1.61 9.24
N LEU A 106 0.43 -2.38 8.39
CA LEU A 106 -0.82 -3.08 8.74
C LEU A 106 -0.65 -4.05 9.93
N LEU A 107 0.52 -4.67 10.07
CA LEU A 107 0.84 -5.54 11.20
C LEU A 107 1.11 -4.80 12.50
N ARG A 108 1.53 -3.53 12.42
CA ARG A 108 1.81 -2.68 13.59
C ARG A 108 0.57 -1.91 14.05
N GLU A 109 -0.33 -1.59 13.13
CA GLU A 109 -1.58 -0.91 13.46
C GLU A 109 -2.52 -1.84 14.24
N ASP A 110 -2.94 -1.37 15.42
CA ASP A 110 -3.95 -2.02 16.26
C ASP A 110 -5.30 -1.35 16.02
N GLY A 111 -6.08 -1.93 15.11
CA GLY A 111 -7.43 -1.46 14.81
C GLY A 111 -8.25 -2.51 14.07
N GLU A 112 -9.57 -2.52 14.31
CA GLU A 112 -10.51 -3.45 13.68
C GLU A 112 -10.41 -3.41 12.14
N ARG A 113 -10.23 -2.21 11.58
CA ARG A 113 -10.05 -2.03 10.14
C ARG A 113 -8.77 -2.67 9.62
N ALA A 114 -7.65 -2.54 10.33
CA ALA A 114 -6.38 -3.14 9.94
C ALA A 114 -6.43 -4.68 10.00
N GLN A 115 -7.14 -5.23 10.99
CA GLN A 115 -7.39 -6.67 11.09
C GLN A 115 -8.22 -7.19 9.91
N GLN A 116 -9.30 -6.48 9.55
CA GLN A 116 -10.14 -6.85 8.40
C GLN A 116 -9.36 -6.84 7.08
N VAL A 117 -8.46 -5.88 6.89
CA VAL A 117 -7.58 -5.84 5.71
C VAL A 117 -6.59 -7.00 5.74
N LEU A 118 -6.01 -7.31 6.89
CA LEU A 118 -5.07 -8.42 7.04
C LEU A 118 -5.74 -9.77 6.77
N GLU A 119 -6.96 -9.97 7.27
CA GLU A 119 -7.78 -11.15 6.95
C GLU A 119 -8.06 -11.27 5.45
N ALA A 120 -8.47 -10.17 4.81
CA ALA A 120 -8.71 -10.17 3.36
C ALA A 120 -7.44 -10.49 2.54
N LEU A 121 -6.25 -10.13 3.06
CA LEU A 121 -4.97 -10.46 2.44
C LEU A 121 -4.56 -11.92 2.66
N LEU A 122 -4.85 -12.51 3.83
CA LEU A 122 -4.40 -13.86 4.19
C LEU A 122 -5.36 -14.96 3.73
N TYR A 123 -6.67 -14.71 3.86
CA TYR A 123 -7.70 -15.69 3.59
C TYR A 123 -8.21 -15.55 2.15
N GLY A 124 -8.31 -16.69 1.47
CA GLY A 124 -9.08 -16.86 0.25
C GLY A 124 -10.46 -17.41 0.55
N ARG A 125 -11.23 -17.68 -0.50
CA ARG A 125 -12.47 -18.47 -0.41
C ARG A 125 -12.21 -19.82 -1.04
N ILE A 126 -12.59 -20.89 -0.35
CA ILE A 126 -12.67 -22.23 -0.92
C ILE A 126 -14.15 -22.60 -0.98
N GLN A 127 -14.57 -23.13 -2.13
CA GLN A 127 -15.89 -23.71 -2.32
C GLN A 127 -15.76 -25.22 -2.15
N ASP A 128 -16.33 -25.74 -1.07
CA ASP A 128 -16.49 -27.17 -0.82
C ASP A 128 -17.99 -27.44 -0.71
N ASP A 129 -18.50 -28.38 -1.52
CA ASP A 129 -19.90 -28.83 -1.49
C ASP A 129 -20.95 -27.70 -1.48
N GLY A 130 -20.74 -26.66 -2.29
CA GLY A 130 -21.63 -25.50 -2.39
C GLY A 130 -21.55 -24.51 -1.22
N VAL A 131 -20.73 -24.79 -0.20
CA VAL A 131 -20.49 -23.91 0.94
C VAL A 131 -19.19 -23.15 0.72
N THR A 132 -19.29 -21.82 0.65
CA THR A 132 -18.11 -20.96 0.55
C THR A 132 -17.58 -20.65 1.94
N ARG A 133 -16.35 -21.08 2.24
CA ARG A 133 -15.70 -20.81 3.54
C ARG A 133 -14.43 -19.98 3.37
N PRO A 134 -14.13 -19.06 4.31
CA PRO A 134 -12.82 -18.43 4.36
C PRO A 134 -11.77 -19.47 4.72
N ALA A 135 -10.73 -19.58 3.91
CA ALA A 135 -9.63 -20.52 4.13
C ALA A 135 -8.29 -19.82 3.92
N LEU A 136 -7.32 -20.15 4.77
CA LEU A 136 -5.98 -19.56 4.68
C LEU A 136 -5.37 -19.89 3.33
N ASN A 137 -4.89 -18.87 2.61
CA ASN A 137 -4.22 -19.06 1.33
C ASN A 137 -2.69 -19.13 1.55
N PRO A 138 -2.04 -20.29 1.34
CA PRO A 138 -0.62 -20.45 1.63
C PRO A 138 0.28 -19.50 0.82
N SER A 139 -0.04 -19.30 -0.46
CA SER A 139 0.74 -18.41 -1.33
C SER A 139 0.66 -16.96 -0.88
N ARG A 140 -0.51 -16.51 -0.40
CA ARG A 140 -0.67 -15.16 0.14
C ARG A 140 0.07 -14.98 1.46
N PHE A 141 0.03 -16.00 2.33
CA PHE A 141 0.80 -16.00 3.58
C PHE A 141 2.30 -15.89 3.32
N VAL A 142 2.85 -16.72 2.42
CA VAL A 142 4.28 -16.67 2.06
C VAL A 142 4.66 -15.30 1.49
N ARG A 143 3.82 -14.74 0.60
CA ARG A 143 4.05 -13.39 0.05
C ARG A 143 4.10 -12.32 1.14
N LEU A 144 3.19 -12.41 2.12
CA LEU A 144 3.13 -11.49 3.25
C LEU A 144 4.36 -11.64 4.15
N ALA A 145 4.74 -12.87 4.49
CA ALA A 145 5.93 -13.15 5.29
C ALA A 145 7.21 -12.64 4.63
N ASN A 146 7.36 -12.85 3.32
CA ASN A 146 8.50 -12.33 2.55
C ASN A 146 8.52 -10.79 2.56
N ALA A 147 7.37 -10.15 2.37
CA ALA A 147 7.26 -8.68 2.39
C ALA A 147 7.71 -8.10 3.74
N VAL A 148 7.33 -8.73 4.85
CA VAL A 148 7.80 -8.36 6.19
C VAL A 148 9.30 -8.55 6.32
N GLY A 149 9.82 -9.70 5.87
CA GLY A 149 11.25 -9.99 5.85
C GLY A 149 12.03 -8.89 5.10
N THR A 150 11.61 -8.55 3.89
CA THR A 150 12.21 -7.48 3.08
C THR A 150 12.20 -6.14 3.82
N TYR A 151 11.08 -5.75 4.43
CA TYR A 151 11.00 -4.50 5.19
C TYR A 151 11.97 -4.48 6.37
N THR A 152 12.06 -5.57 7.15
CA THR A 152 12.98 -5.65 8.29
C THR A 152 14.45 -5.55 7.87
N GLN A 153 14.82 -6.18 6.75
CA GLN A 153 16.18 -6.08 6.19
C GLN A 153 16.48 -4.66 5.70
N GLN A 154 15.54 -4.03 5.01
CA GLN A 154 15.66 -2.63 4.56
C GLN A 154 15.78 -1.67 5.76
N ALA A 155 14.98 -1.87 6.81
CA ALA A 155 15.05 -1.08 8.04
C ALA A 155 16.40 -1.23 8.75
N ALA A 156 16.90 -2.46 8.90
CA ALA A 156 18.21 -2.73 9.49
C ALA A 156 19.35 -2.05 8.71
N LYS A 157 19.33 -2.14 7.37
CA LYS A 157 20.32 -1.49 6.50
C LYS A 157 20.36 0.04 6.68
N ARG A 158 19.19 0.68 6.85
CA ARG A 158 19.10 2.14 7.12
C ARG A 158 19.70 2.52 8.47
N THR A 159 19.53 1.68 9.49
CA THR A 159 20.12 1.94 10.82
C THR A 159 21.64 1.78 10.82
N SER A 160 22.18 0.81 10.08
CA SER A 160 23.64 0.63 9.96
C SER A 160 24.33 1.66 9.05
N SER A 161 23.60 2.27 8.12
CA SER A 161 24.14 3.30 7.21
C SER A 161 24.05 4.72 7.77
N ARG A 162 23.54 4.90 9.00
CA ARG A 162 23.49 6.21 9.65
C ARG A 162 24.88 6.49 10.24
N PRO A 163 25.61 7.52 9.77
CA PRO A 163 26.88 7.88 10.40
C PRO A 163 26.62 8.23 11.87
N SER A 164 27.48 7.74 12.77
CA SER A 164 27.42 8.06 14.20
C SER A 164 27.54 9.58 14.38
N PRO A 165 26.77 10.20 15.30
CA PRO A 165 26.85 11.64 15.57
C PRO A 165 28.24 12.10 16.06
N ASP A 166 29.10 11.18 16.48
CA ASP A 166 30.34 11.48 17.20
C ASP A 166 31.54 11.78 16.30
N GLN A 167 31.37 11.90 14.98
CA GLN A 167 32.47 12.22 14.05
C GLN A 167 32.43 13.65 13.49
N ASP A 168 31.40 14.44 13.76
CA ASP A 168 31.29 15.83 13.28
C ASP A 168 31.74 16.90 14.31
N GLU A 169 31.93 16.56 15.59
CA GLU A 169 32.32 17.56 16.62
C GLU A 169 33.83 17.87 16.70
N ARG A 170 34.68 17.28 15.86
CA ARG A 170 36.14 17.59 15.84
C ARG A 170 36.57 18.51 14.70
N ALA A 171 35.63 19.00 13.89
CA ALA A 171 35.93 19.86 12.75
C ALA A 171 35.01 21.09 12.67
N SER A 172 34.77 21.80 13.79
CA SER A 172 34.17 23.13 13.74
C SER A 172 34.48 23.99 14.98
N ASP A 173 35.75 24.09 15.37
CA ASP A 173 36.25 25.17 16.22
C ASP A 173 37.06 26.16 15.36
N ALA A 174 36.40 26.75 14.37
CA ALA A 174 36.82 27.99 13.75
C ALA A 174 35.60 28.63 13.08
N ASP A 175 35.24 29.80 13.59
CA ASP A 175 34.29 30.78 13.04
C ASP A 175 32.87 30.76 13.64
N ALA A 176 32.80 31.31 14.85
CA ALA A 176 31.56 31.76 15.45
C ALA A 176 31.24 33.19 14.97
N SER A 177 30.25 33.34 14.08
CA SER A 177 29.37 34.52 14.09
C SER A 177 28.03 34.30 13.39
N GLY A 178 26.95 34.46 14.16
CA GLY A 178 25.70 35.10 13.73
C GLY A 178 24.74 34.31 12.83
N GLY A 179 23.63 33.82 13.41
CA GLY A 179 22.47 33.44 12.61
C GLY A 179 21.45 32.58 13.33
N GLU A 180 20.77 33.15 14.32
CA GLU A 180 19.64 32.54 15.03
C GLU A 180 18.52 32.20 14.04
N ARG A 181 18.32 30.90 13.76
CA ARG A 181 17.15 30.40 13.03
C ARG A 181 16.42 29.37 13.88
N ASP A 182 15.32 29.85 14.42
CA ASP A 182 14.19 29.16 15.04
C ASP A 182 13.85 27.86 14.26
N ARG A 183 14.35 26.72 14.77
CA ARG A 183 13.92 25.39 14.34
C ARG A 183 12.79 24.96 15.26
N ARG A 184 11.57 25.40 14.93
CA ARG A 184 10.34 24.79 15.47
C ARG A 184 10.30 23.32 15.06
N ARG A 185 10.55 22.52 16.09
CA ARG A 185 10.48 21.06 16.19
C ARG A 185 9.11 20.56 15.72
N ALA A 186 9.00 20.15 14.45
CA ALA A 186 7.93 19.28 14.01
C ALA A 186 8.23 17.88 14.57
N GLY A 187 7.57 17.52 15.67
CA GLY A 187 7.59 16.17 16.21
C GLY A 187 6.96 15.21 15.22
N GLY A 188 7.79 14.56 14.41
CA GLY A 188 7.46 13.27 13.81
C GLY A 188 7.71 12.20 14.84
N GLU A 189 6.67 11.45 15.20
CA GLU A 189 6.73 10.25 16.04
C GLU A 189 7.68 9.21 15.43
N GLU A 190 8.98 9.31 15.75
CA GLU A 190 9.88 8.15 15.78
C GLU A 190 9.56 7.35 17.06
N ALA A 191 8.41 6.68 17.08
CA ALA A 191 8.09 5.68 18.09
C ALA A 191 8.87 4.39 17.77
N GLY A 192 10.05 4.28 18.38
CA GLY A 192 10.58 3.06 19.00
C GLY A 192 10.58 1.77 18.17
N ALA A 193 11.65 1.53 17.41
CA ALA A 193 12.00 0.20 16.92
C ALA A 193 12.70 -0.69 18.00
N ALA A 194 12.65 -0.31 19.28
CA ALA A 194 13.45 -0.95 20.34
C ALA A 194 12.63 -1.70 21.42
N GLY A 195 11.31 -1.85 21.26
CA GLY A 195 10.48 -2.57 22.24
C GLY A 195 9.27 -3.32 21.67
N GLU A 196 9.06 -3.28 20.36
CA GLU A 196 7.92 -3.95 19.74
C GLU A 196 8.31 -5.34 19.24
N ALA A 197 7.46 -6.35 19.52
CA ALA A 197 7.62 -7.68 18.98
C ALA A 197 7.79 -7.63 17.45
N PRO A 198 8.71 -8.44 16.88
CA PRO A 198 8.97 -8.43 15.46
C PRO A 198 7.65 -8.69 14.69
N PRO A 199 7.43 -8.00 13.56
CA PRO A 199 6.14 -8.02 12.85
C PRO A 199 5.64 -9.43 12.49
N LEU A 200 6.55 -10.38 12.23
CA LEU A 200 6.20 -11.80 12.02
C LEU A 200 5.63 -12.47 13.28
N LEU A 201 6.15 -12.14 14.46
CA LEU A 201 5.67 -12.69 15.72
C LEU A 201 4.28 -12.15 16.06
N ARG A 202 4.01 -10.87 15.76
CA ARG A 202 2.65 -10.30 15.86
C ARG A 202 1.67 -10.97 14.89
N LEU A 203 2.09 -11.27 13.66
CA LEU A 203 1.27 -12.03 12.70
C LEU A 203 0.89 -13.41 13.25
N LEU A 204 1.86 -14.17 13.76
CA LEU A 204 1.62 -15.50 14.35
C LEU A 204 0.73 -15.43 15.58
N GLN A 205 0.93 -14.43 16.45
CA GLN A 205 0.07 -14.20 17.62
C GLN A 205 -1.36 -13.87 17.22
N ARG A 206 -1.57 -13.11 16.13
CA ARG A 206 -2.91 -12.80 15.62
C ARG A 206 -3.58 -14.04 15.00
N LEU A 207 -2.84 -14.85 14.23
CA LEU A 207 -3.36 -16.09 13.65
C LEU A 207 -3.71 -17.14 14.72
N SER A 208 -2.99 -17.17 15.84
CA SER A 208 -3.30 -18.09 16.96
C SER A 208 -4.53 -17.69 17.77
N ARG A 209 -5.03 -16.46 17.64
CA ARG A 209 -6.20 -15.94 18.39
C ARG A 209 -7.49 -15.90 17.56
N SER A 210 -7.41 -16.14 16.25
CA SER A 210 -8.53 -16.31 15.32
C SER A 210 -8.90 -17.78 15.16
#